data_AF-X1D375-F1
#
_entry.id   AF-X1D375-F1
#
_cell.length_a   1.000
_cell.length_b   1.000
_cell.length_c   1.000
_cell.angle_alpha   90.00
_cell.angle_beta   90.00
_cell.angle_gamma   90.00
#
_symmetry.space_group_name_H-M   'P 1'
#
loop_
_entity.id
_entity.type
_entity.pdbx_description
1 polymer ?
#
loop_
_entity_poly.entity_id
_entity_poly.type
_entity_poly.pdbx_seq_one_letter_code
_entity_poly.pdbx_strand_id
1 'polypeptide(L)'
;SVTGNKNVIGETILTSCRDNVILANSGHFDAEIDLNYLKKNSKSKRKVRPFVEEYLMKDGRKIYVLAEGRLVNLSAAEGHPASVMDMSFANQALSVKYIFENSSSLAP
;
A
#
# COMPACT_ATOMS: atom_id res chain seq x y z
N SER A 1 0.44 5.98 3.78
CA SER A 1 0.34 5.18 5.01
C SER A 1 1.47 4.15 5.06
N VAL A 2 1.98 3.82 6.24
CA VAL A 2 3.15 2.94 6.47
C VAL A 2 2.98 2.14 7.77
N THR A 3 1.75 1.79 8.13
CA THR A 3 1.44 1.33 9.50
C THR A 3 1.22 -0.17 9.62
N GLY A 4 0.92 -0.86 8.52
CA GLY A 4 0.47 -2.25 8.54
C GLY A 4 -0.93 -2.45 9.12
N ASN A 5 -1.69 -1.38 9.40
CA ASN A 5 -2.99 -1.44 10.05
C ASN A 5 -4.13 -1.02 9.10
N LYS A 6 -5.35 -1.46 9.39
CA LYS A 6 -6.52 -1.23 8.54
C LYS A 6 -7.15 0.14 8.81
N ASN A 7 -7.60 0.78 7.74
CA ASN A 7 -8.37 2.04 7.75
C ASN A 7 -7.70 3.17 8.54
N VAL A 8 -6.36 3.23 8.52
CA VAL A 8 -5.61 4.34 9.11
C VAL A 8 -5.98 5.64 8.43
N ILE A 9 -6.07 5.64 7.10
CA ILE A 9 -6.68 6.72 6.31
C ILE A 9 -8.14 6.33 6.08
N GLY A 10 -8.93 6.42 7.15
CA GLY A 10 -10.36 6.11 7.18
C GLY A 10 -11.26 7.32 6.96
N GLU A 11 -12.57 7.10 7.13
CA GLU A 11 -13.65 8.08 6.91
C GLU A 11 -13.36 9.48 7.51
N THR A 12 -12.91 9.56 8.77
CA THR A 12 -12.64 10.85 9.43
C THR A 12 -11.57 11.67 8.69
N ILE A 13 -10.51 11.02 8.24
CA ILE A 13 -9.42 11.68 7.50
C ILE A 13 -9.86 12.00 6.08
N LEU A 14 -10.55 11.06 5.41
CA LEU A 14 -11.05 11.25 4.04
C LEU A 14 -12.10 12.36 3.96
N THR A 15 -12.92 12.52 5.00
CA THR A 15 -13.92 13.59 5.08
C THR A 15 -13.26 14.96 5.24
N SER A 16 -12.15 15.06 5.98
CA SER A 16 -11.46 16.32 6.29
C SER A 16 -10.34 16.69 5.29
N CYS A 17 -10.02 15.82 4.33
CA CYS A 17 -8.93 16.06 3.39
C CYS A 17 -9.20 17.23 2.42
N ARG A 18 -8.15 17.89 1.94
CA ARG A 18 -8.28 19.00 0.99
C ARG A 18 -8.54 18.50 -0.43
N ASP A 19 -9.07 19.38 -1.27
CA ASP A 19 -9.17 19.13 -2.70
C ASP A 19 -7.78 18.87 -3.33
N ASN A 20 -7.73 17.99 -4.33
CA ASN A 20 -6.54 17.54 -5.05
C ASN A 20 -5.48 16.81 -4.20
N VAL A 21 -5.85 16.24 -3.05
CA VAL A 21 -4.92 15.44 -2.24
C VAL A 21 -4.48 14.17 -2.97
N ILE A 22 -3.22 13.78 -2.80
CA ILE A 22 -2.66 12.52 -3.29
C ILE A 22 -2.48 11.57 -2.10
N LEU A 23 -3.09 10.39 -2.20
CA LEU A 23 -3.02 9.32 -1.21
C LEU A 23 -2.17 8.18 -1.76
N ALA A 24 -1.23 7.71 -0.94
CA ALA A 24 -0.38 6.59 -1.25
C ALA A 24 -0.20 5.70 -0.03
N ASN A 25 0.01 4.41 -0.28
CA ASN A 25 0.29 3.41 0.74
C ASN A 25 1.66 2.78 0.47
N SER A 26 2.45 2.62 1.51
CA SER A 26 3.73 1.92 1.49
C SER A 26 3.79 0.83 2.58
N GLY A 27 2.63 0.42 3.11
CA GLY A 27 2.49 -0.81 3.88
C GLY A 27 2.13 -2.02 3.01
N HIS A 28 2.06 -3.19 3.66
CA HIS A 28 1.96 -4.47 2.97
C HIS A 28 0.60 -4.70 2.30
N PHE A 29 -0.50 -4.28 2.94
CA PHE A 29 -1.86 -4.46 2.44
C PHE A 29 -2.46 -3.13 1.99
N ASP A 30 -3.37 -3.18 1.01
CA ASP A 30 -4.14 -2.03 0.52
C ASP A 30 -5.18 -1.51 1.52
N ALA A 31 -5.41 -2.26 2.59
CA ALA A 31 -6.39 -1.96 3.62
C ALA A 31 -6.07 -0.71 4.47
N GLU A 32 -4.90 -0.09 4.34
CA GLU A 32 -4.57 1.11 5.12
C GLU A 32 -5.38 2.34 4.71
N ILE A 33 -5.86 2.38 3.47
CA ILE A 33 -6.74 3.44 2.93
C ILE A 33 -8.14 2.84 2.78
N ASP A 34 -9.17 3.52 3.28
CA ASP A 34 -10.54 3.06 3.12
C ASP A 34 -11.06 3.34 1.69
N LEU A 35 -10.67 2.46 0.75
CA LEU A 35 -11.08 2.53 -0.65
C LEU A 35 -12.59 2.30 -0.84
N ASN A 36 -13.24 1.60 0.09
CA ASN A 36 -14.68 1.36 0.05
C ASN A 36 -15.44 2.65 0.36
N TYR A 37 -14.98 3.42 1.36
CA TYR A 37 -15.49 4.75 1.64
C TYR A 37 -15.35 5.67 0.42
N LEU A 38 -14.18 5.69 -0.23
CA LEU A 38 -13.96 6.49 -1.44
C LEU A 38 -14.93 6.11 -2.57
N LYS A 39 -15.06 4.82 -2.87
CA LYS A 39 -15.98 4.32 -3.91
C LYS A 39 -17.43 4.74 -3.62
N LYS A 40 -17.89 4.56 -2.37
CA LYS A 40 -19.27 4.89 -1.94
C LYS A 40 -19.57 6.40 -1.97
N ASN A 41 -18.58 7.23 -1.70
CA ASN A 41 -18.74 8.69 -1.58
C ASN A 41 -18.25 9.49 -2.79
N SER A 42 -17.69 8.82 -3.78
CA SER A 42 -17.39 9.40 -5.09
C SER A 42 -18.62 9.45 -6.00
N LYS A 43 -18.70 10.51 -6.81
CA LYS A 43 -19.58 10.63 -8.00
C LYS A 43 -19.05 9.81 -9.16
N SER A 44 -17.73 9.81 -9.34
CA SER A 44 -17.07 9.05 -10.39
C SER A 44 -15.64 8.72 -10.03
N LYS A 45 -15.12 7.68 -10.69
CA LYS A 45 -13.75 7.23 -10.61
C LYS A 45 -13.19 7.15 -12.01
N ARG A 46 -12.00 7.72 -12.25
CA ARG A 46 -11.30 7.60 -13.54
C ARG A 46 -9.81 7.38 -13.36
N LYS A 47 -9.20 6.65 -14.28
CA LYS A 47 -7.74 6.52 -14.37
C LYS A 47 -7.20 7.73 -15.13
N VAL A 48 -6.41 8.57 -14.47
CA VAL A 48 -5.82 9.78 -15.08
C VAL A 48 -4.49 9.49 -15.76
N ARG A 49 -3.72 8.53 -15.25
CA ARG A 49 -2.50 7.99 -15.86
C ARG A 49 -2.22 6.59 -15.29
N PRO A 50 -1.21 5.84 -15.79
CA PRO A 50 -0.80 4.58 -15.15
C PRO A 50 -0.59 4.77 -13.64
N PHE A 51 -1.16 3.85 -12.85
CA PHE A 51 -1.10 3.82 -11.39
C PHE A 51 -1.69 5.04 -10.65
N VAL A 52 -2.48 5.90 -11.31
CA VAL A 52 -3.14 7.04 -10.64
C VAL A 52 -4.61 7.07 -10.99
N GLU A 53 -5.44 6.99 -9.96
CA GLU A 53 -6.89 7.07 -10.06
C GLU A 53 -7.40 8.33 -9.37
N GLU A 54 -8.28 9.06 -10.04
CA GLU A 54 -8.99 10.20 -9.47
C GLU A 54 -10.38 9.75 -9.03
N TYR A 55 -10.72 10.05 -7.77
CA TYR A 55 -12.05 9.95 -7.20
C TYR A 55 -12.64 11.36 -7.12
N LEU A 56 -13.65 11.65 -7.94
CA LEU A 56 -14.42 12.88 -7.83
C LEU A 56 -15.47 12.69 -6.74
N MET A 57 -15.32 13.36 -5.61
CA MET A 57 -16.21 13.27 -4.45
C MET A 57 -17.54 13.98 -4.68
N LYS A 58 -18.58 13.58 -3.93
CA LYS A 58 -19.92 14.19 -4.04
C LYS A 58 -19.94 15.69 -3.77
N ASP A 59 -19.06 16.18 -2.91
CA ASP A 59 -18.87 17.60 -2.58
C ASP A 59 -18.01 18.37 -3.60
N GLY A 60 -17.54 17.72 -4.67
CA GLY A 60 -16.76 18.33 -5.73
C GLY A 60 -15.25 18.23 -5.58
N ARG A 61 -14.75 17.77 -4.42
CA ARG A 61 -13.31 17.52 -4.22
C ARG A 61 -12.82 16.38 -5.11
N LYS A 62 -11.55 16.43 -5.50
CA LYS A 62 -10.84 15.37 -6.21
C LYS A 62 -9.80 14.76 -5.29
N ILE A 63 -9.82 13.44 -5.16
CA ILE A 63 -8.86 12.68 -4.38
C ILE A 63 -8.12 11.75 -5.34
N TYR A 64 -6.80 11.82 -5.35
CA TYR A 64 -5.96 10.97 -6.18
C TYR A 64 -5.41 9.81 -5.35
N VAL A 65 -5.60 8.59 -5.81
CA VAL A 65 -5.06 7.38 -5.17
C VAL A 65 -4.00 6.79 -6.08
N LEU A 66 -2.79 6.61 -5.53
CA LEU A 66 -1.69 5.95 -6.22
C LEU A 66 -1.80 4.43 -6.04
N ALA A 67 -1.45 3.69 -7.10
CA ALA A 67 -1.35 2.24 -7.12
C ALA A 67 -2.57 1.50 -6.54
N GLU A 68 -3.78 2.06 -6.70
CA GLU A 68 -5.01 1.50 -6.13
C GLU A 68 -4.95 1.29 -4.61
N GLY A 69 -4.11 2.06 -3.90
CA GLY A 69 -3.90 1.92 -2.46
C GLY A 69 -2.95 0.79 -2.07
N ARG A 70 -2.37 0.06 -3.03
CA ARG A 70 -1.33 -0.97 -2.78
C ARG A 70 0.04 -0.33 -2.54
N LEU A 71 1.00 -1.18 -2.20
CA LEU A 71 2.38 -0.81 -1.94
C LEU A 71 2.98 -0.04 -3.13
N VAL A 72 3.14 1.28 -2.95
CA VAL A 72 3.39 2.24 -4.03
C VAL A 72 4.77 2.08 -4.66
N ASN A 73 5.79 1.75 -3.86
CA ASN A 73 7.16 1.64 -4.36
C ASN A 73 7.36 0.41 -5.25
N LEU A 74 6.60 -0.68 -5.04
CA LEU A 74 6.63 -1.85 -5.93
C LEU A 74 5.63 -1.74 -7.08
N SER A 75 4.48 -1.10 -6.87
CA SER A 75 3.42 -1.08 -7.87
C SER A 75 3.59 0.05 -8.90
N ALA A 76 4.10 1.20 -8.47
CA ALA A 76 4.27 2.40 -9.30
C ALA A 76 5.74 2.78 -9.52
N ALA A 77 6.68 1.97 -9.02
CA ALA A 77 8.12 2.11 -9.20
C ALA A 77 8.79 0.71 -9.17
N GLU A 78 10.11 0.65 -9.00
CA GLU A 78 10.92 -0.58 -9.14
C GLU A 78 11.24 -1.29 -7.81
N GLY A 79 10.64 -0.85 -6.70
CA GLY A 79 10.91 -1.42 -5.38
C GLY A 79 12.25 -0.98 -4.79
N HIS A 80 12.88 -1.89 -4.04
CA HIS A 80 14.20 -1.64 -3.46
C HIS A 80 15.31 -1.97 -4.47
N PRO A 81 16.43 -1.21 -4.47
CA PRO A 81 17.60 -1.54 -5.27
C PRO A 81 18.12 -2.96 -5.00
N ALA A 82 18.77 -3.55 -6.01
CA ALA A 82 19.30 -4.92 -5.93
C ALA A 82 20.23 -5.13 -4.72
N SER A 83 21.04 -4.14 -4.34
CA SER A 83 21.92 -4.22 -3.17
C SER A 83 21.17 -4.36 -1.83
N VAL A 84 19.98 -3.76 -1.71
CA VAL A 84 19.13 -3.88 -0.51
C VAL A 84 18.44 -5.25 -0.48
N MET A 85 18.00 -5.73 -1.66
CA MET A 85 17.39 -7.04 -1.80
C MET A 85 18.38 -8.18 -1.56
N ASP A 86 19.64 -8.03 -1.99
CA ASP A 86 20.71 -9.02 -1.80
C ASP A 86 20.91 -9.39 -0.33
N MET A 87 21.03 -8.39 0.55
CA MET A 87 21.15 -8.63 2.00
C MET A 87 19.92 -9.36 2.57
N SER A 88 18.73 -9.01 2.09
CA SER A 88 17.48 -9.64 2.56
C SER A 88 17.39 -11.10 2.11
N PHE A 89 17.75 -11.38 0.86
CA PHE A 89 17.76 -12.74 0.32
C PHE A 89 18.87 -13.60 0.91
N ALA A 90 20.05 -13.05 1.19
CA ALA A 90 21.10 -13.74 1.91
C ALA A 90 20.61 -14.22 3.29
N ASN A 91 19.94 -13.35 4.05
CA ASN A 91 19.34 -13.73 5.33
C ASN A 91 18.28 -14.83 5.15
N GLN A 92 17.36 -14.70 4.19
CA GLN A 92 16.33 -15.72 3.95
C GLN A 92 16.94 -17.08 3.58
N ALA A 93 17.97 -17.10 2.72
CA ALA A 93 18.65 -18.33 2.33
C ALA A 93 19.35 -19.00 3.52
N LEU A 94 20.03 -18.22 4.36
CA LEU A 94 20.67 -18.72 5.58
C LEU A 94 19.65 -19.21 6.61
N SER A 95 18.52 -18.52 6.76
CA SER A 95 17.42 -18.96 7.63
C SER A 95 16.83 -20.29 7.17
N VAL A 96 16.58 -20.47 5.86
CA VAL A 96 16.07 -21.73 5.31
C VAL A 96 17.08 -22.86 5.52
N LYS A 97 18.38 -22.61 5.27
CA LYS A 97 19.44 -23.58 5.55
C LYS A 97 19.44 -23.98 7.03
N TYR A 98 19.38 -23.02 7.93
CA TYR A 98 19.37 -23.27 9.37
C TYR A 98 18.16 -24.11 9.79
N ILE A 99 16.96 -23.79 9.31
CA ILE A 99 15.74 -24.56 9.57
C ILE A 99 15.90 -26.00 9.06
N PHE A 100 16.44 -26.18 7.86
CA PHE A 100 16.66 -27.52 7.29
C PHE A 100 17.61 -28.37 8.15
N GLU A 101 18.78 -27.82 8.48
CA GLU A 101 19.83 -28.52 9.24
C GLU A 101 19.44 -28.79 10.71
N ASN A 102 18.58 -27.95 11.29
CA ASN A 102 18.23 -28.02 12.72
C ASN A 102 16.77 -28.41 12.97
N SER A 103 16.05 -28.84 11.94
CA SER A 103 14.59 -29.09 11.96
C SER A 103 14.13 -29.96 13.13
N SER A 104 14.89 -31.01 13.49
CA SER A 104 14.55 -31.93 14.59
C SER A 104 14.66 -31.31 15.99
N SER A 105 15.34 -30.17 16.12
CA SER A 105 15.60 -29.48 17.40
C SER A 105 14.78 -28.21 17.59
N LEU A 106 14.11 -27.74 16.53
CA LEU A 106 13.31 -26.53 16.56
C LEU A 106 11.90 -26.84 17.08
N ALA A 107 11.46 -26.03 18.04
CA ALA A 107 10.07 -26.03 18.47
C ALA A 107 9.19 -25.34 17.40
N PRO A 108 7.90 -25.71 17.30
CA PRO A 108 6.91 -25.00 16.49
C PRO A 108 6.78 -23.52 16.85
#